data_AF-J4KU60-F1
#
_entry.id   AF-J4KU60-F1
#
_cell.length_a   1.000
_cell.length_b   1.000
_cell.length_c   1.000
_cell.angle_alpha   90.00
_cell.angle_beta   90.00
_cell.angle_gamma   90.00
#
_symmetry.space_group_name_H-M   'P 1'
#
loop_
_entity.id
_entity.type
_entity.pdbx_description
1 polymer ?
#
loop_
_entity_poly.entity_id
_entity_poly.type
_entity_poly.pdbx_seq_one_letter_code
_entity_poly.pdbx_strand_id
1 'polypeptide(L)'
;MTLQESVKQQIKIMQAFIDGKDVQFREKGDTRDDWSDHTDDGWNFDFFEYRIKPDFKPKTCRFKTGDMVFKRSFEGKSIAKKGGTLITEEMIYNYEKGKSFYQPGNDLNEDYFLEDELLWYWEYIDISGVWCHTTMRETKQDFIDFLRGRAHPESMIKRIVPLYMLGFRIPNNKNLNEE
;
A
#
# COMPACT_ATOMS: atom_id res chain seq x y z
N MET A 1 19.25 -6.05 -27.92
CA MET A 1 20.48 -6.14 -27.11
C MET A 1 21.45 -7.04 -27.85
N THR A 2 22.70 -6.61 -28.02
CA THR A 2 23.73 -7.45 -28.63
C THR A 2 24.24 -8.50 -27.64
N LEU A 3 24.86 -9.57 -28.13
CA LEU A 3 25.48 -10.59 -27.26
C LEU A 3 26.49 -9.97 -26.28
N GLN A 4 27.26 -8.98 -26.76
CA GLN A 4 28.25 -8.28 -25.94
C GLN A 4 27.60 -7.47 -24.81
N GLU A 5 26.47 -6.82 -25.07
CA GLU A 5 25.71 -6.08 -24.04
C GLU A 5 25.10 -7.03 -23.01
N SER A 6 24.58 -8.18 -23.46
CA SER A 6 24.01 -9.21 -22.59
C SER A 6 25.06 -9.76 -21.61
N VAL A 7 26.24 -10.15 -22.13
CA VAL A 7 27.34 -10.66 -21.29
C VAL A 7 27.82 -9.60 -20.29
N LYS A 8 27.92 -8.33 -20.70
CA LYS A 8 28.28 -7.23 -19.79
C LYS A 8 27.25 -7.05 -18.67
N GLN A 9 25.95 -7.19 -18.96
CA GLN A 9 24.92 -7.14 -17.92
C GLN A 9 25.03 -8.31 -16.96
N GLN A 10 25.21 -9.54 -17.44
CA GLN A 10 25.37 -10.74 -16.61
C GLN A 10 26.55 -10.59 -15.65
N ILE A 11 27.71 -10.15 -16.15
CA ILE A 11 28.91 -9.88 -15.33
C ILE A 11 28.60 -8.83 -14.25
N LYS A 12 27.92 -7.75 -14.60
CA LYS A 12 27.57 -6.69 -13.65
C LYS A 12 26.68 -7.20 -12.52
N ILE A 13 25.71 -8.07 -12.82
CA ILE A 13 24.82 -8.68 -11.83
C ILE A 13 25.62 -9.58 -10.88
N MET A 14 26.43 -10.49 -11.41
CA MET A 14 27.24 -11.39 -10.59
C MET A 14 28.24 -10.63 -9.72
N GLN A 15 28.89 -9.60 -10.27
CA GLN A 15 29.80 -8.77 -9.50
C GLN A 15 29.09 -8.08 -8.33
N ALA A 16 27.88 -7.55 -8.56
CA ALA A 16 27.09 -6.94 -7.49
C ALA A 16 26.74 -7.93 -6.37
N PHE A 17 26.44 -9.18 -6.73
CA PHE A 17 26.20 -10.24 -5.75
C PHE A 17 27.46 -10.54 -4.91
N ILE A 18 28.63 -10.64 -5.56
CA ILE A 18 29.92 -10.79 -4.88
C ILE A 18 30.22 -9.59 -3.96
N ASP A 19 29.87 -8.38 -4.41
CA ASP A 19 30.03 -7.14 -3.65
C ASP A 19 29.04 -7.02 -2.48
N GLY A 20 28.22 -8.04 -2.23
CA GLY A 20 27.24 -8.09 -1.13
C GLY A 20 25.99 -7.25 -1.35
N LYS A 21 25.68 -6.88 -2.60
CA LYS A 21 24.41 -6.21 -2.93
C LYS A 21 23.32 -7.25 -3.11
N ASP A 22 22.11 -6.87 -2.70
CA ASP A 22 20.93 -7.69 -2.96
C ASP A 22 20.68 -7.79 -4.47
N VAL A 23 20.47 -9.01 -4.94
CA VAL A 23 20.11 -9.32 -6.33
C VAL A 23 18.76 -10.01 -6.33
N GLN A 24 17.96 -9.73 -7.35
CA GLN A 24 16.66 -10.36 -7.54
C GLN A 24 16.57 -11.00 -8.92
N PHE A 25 15.67 -11.98 -9.04
CA PHE A 25 15.40 -12.68 -10.28
C PHE A 25 13.90 -12.85 -10.54
N ARG A 26 13.53 -13.08 -11.80
CA ARG A 26 12.18 -13.47 -12.23
C ARG A 26 12.25 -14.28 -13.51
N GLU A 27 11.17 -15.00 -13.84
CA GLU A 27 11.07 -15.72 -15.11
C GLU A 27 11.08 -14.75 -16.30
N LYS A 28 11.81 -15.10 -17.36
CA LYS A 28 11.80 -14.35 -18.62
C LYS A 28 10.41 -14.34 -19.22
N GLY A 29 9.98 -13.17 -19.66
CA GLY A 29 8.65 -12.99 -20.23
C GLY A 29 7.55 -12.86 -19.18
N ASP A 30 7.85 -12.98 -17.89
CA ASP A 30 6.92 -12.55 -16.86
C ASP A 30 6.85 -11.02 -16.87
N THR A 31 5.68 -10.50 -17.25
CA THR A 31 5.42 -9.07 -17.33
C THR A 31 5.01 -8.49 -15.97
N ARG A 32 4.79 -9.33 -14.97
CA ARG A 32 4.57 -8.89 -13.58
C ARG A 32 5.88 -8.33 -13.03
N ASP A 33 5.77 -7.33 -12.17
CA ASP A 33 6.91 -6.77 -11.43
C ASP A 33 7.17 -7.54 -10.13
N ASP A 34 6.91 -8.86 -10.17
CA ASP A 34 7.11 -9.78 -9.05
C ASP A 34 8.52 -10.36 -9.15
N TRP A 35 9.46 -9.81 -8.38
CA TRP A 35 10.85 -10.25 -8.32
C TRP A 35 11.12 -11.00 -7.02
N SER A 36 11.87 -12.10 -7.10
CA SER A 36 12.30 -12.90 -5.94
C SER A 36 13.75 -12.60 -5.60
N ASP A 37 14.10 -12.60 -4.31
CA ASP A 37 15.48 -12.42 -3.89
C ASP A 37 16.33 -13.64 -4.29
N HIS A 38 17.50 -13.39 -4.85
CA HIS A 38 18.47 -14.42 -5.22
C HIS A 38 19.47 -14.59 -4.07
N THR A 39 19.51 -15.77 -3.47
CA THR A 39 20.29 -16.03 -2.24
C THR A 39 21.32 -17.14 -2.39
N ASP A 40 21.39 -17.78 -3.56
CA ASP A 40 22.26 -18.93 -3.85
C ASP A 40 23.20 -18.65 -5.03
N ASP A 41 24.03 -19.62 -5.41
CA ASP A 41 24.95 -19.55 -6.55
C ASP A 41 24.37 -20.15 -7.84
N GLY A 42 23.07 -20.44 -7.87
CA GLY A 42 22.34 -21.06 -8.96
C GLY A 42 21.93 -20.05 -10.05
N TRP A 43 22.85 -19.72 -10.96
CA TRP A 43 22.56 -18.80 -12.05
C TRP A 43 21.98 -19.51 -13.28
N ASN A 44 20.83 -19.04 -13.75
CA ASN A 44 20.21 -19.51 -14.98
C ASN A 44 19.69 -18.33 -15.81
N PHE A 45 20.59 -17.73 -16.58
CA PHE A 45 20.28 -16.62 -17.48
C PHE A 45 19.50 -17.02 -18.73
N ASP A 46 19.25 -18.31 -18.95
CA ASP A 46 18.42 -18.76 -20.07
C ASP A 46 16.94 -18.60 -19.73
N PHE A 47 16.55 -18.94 -18.51
CA PHE A 47 15.17 -18.91 -18.04
C PHE A 47 14.81 -17.68 -17.20
N PHE A 48 15.79 -17.06 -16.54
CA PHE A 48 15.53 -15.94 -15.65
C PHE A 48 16.18 -14.64 -16.13
N GLU A 49 15.53 -13.53 -15.77
CA GLU A 49 16.11 -12.20 -15.78
C GLU A 49 16.57 -11.87 -14.37
N TYR A 50 17.68 -11.15 -14.25
CA TYR A 50 18.23 -10.73 -12.97
C TYR A 50 18.38 -9.21 -12.94
N ARG A 51 18.22 -8.63 -11.76
CA ARG A 51 18.51 -7.22 -11.49
C ARG A 51 19.22 -7.07 -10.14
N ILE A 52 20.08 -6.08 -10.03
CA ILE A 52 20.49 -5.58 -8.71
C ILE A 52 19.23 -4.97 -8.09
N LYS A 53 18.90 -5.36 -6.86
CA LYS A 53 17.76 -4.80 -6.12
C LYS A 53 17.92 -3.28 -6.13
N PRO A 54 16.96 -2.52 -6.69
CA PRO A 54 17.09 -1.07 -6.76
C PRO A 54 17.27 -0.49 -5.35
N ASP A 55 18.23 0.41 -5.15
CA ASP A 55 18.34 1.21 -3.92
C ASP A 55 17.05 2.02 -3.78
N PHE A 56 16.12 1.54 -2.97
CA PHE A 56 14.84 2.20 -2.78
C PHE A 56 15.03 3.41 -1.88
N LYS A 57 15.13 4.58 -2.51
CA LYS A 57 14.59 5.81 -1.91
C LYS A 57 13.29 6.07 -2.66
N PRO A 58 12.12 6.02 -2.00
CA PRO A 58 10.89 6.42 -2.67
C PRO A 58 11.11 7.83 -3.21
N LYS A 59 11.21 7.97 -4.54
CA LYS A 59 11.12 9.28 -5.16
C LYS A 59 9.68 9.72 -4.89
N THR A 60 9.54 10.57 -3.88
CA THR A 60 8.29 11.22 -3.45
C THR A 60 7.11 10.30 -3.09
N CYS A 61 7.31 9.17 -2.38
CA CYS A 61 6.17 8.49 -1.76
C CYS A 61 5.66 9.35 -0.59
N ARG A 62 4.36 9.70 -0.58
CA ARG A 62 3.76 10.49 0.51
C ARG A 62 3.47 9.67 1.77
N PHE A 63 3.56 8.35 1.67
CA PHE A 63 3.31 7.42 2.78
C PHE A 63 4.62 7.04 3.49
N LYS A 64 4.52 6.77 4.79
CA LYS A 64 5.62 6.32 5.64
C LYS A 64 5.40 4.87 6.07
N THR A 65 6.49 4.20 6.46
CA THR A 65 6.43 2.90 7.13
C THR A 65 5.44 2.93 8.29
N GLY A 66 4.53 1.95 8.33
CA GLY A 66 3.47 1.87 9.32
C GLY A 66 2.12 2.41 8.85
N ASP A 67 2.06 3.13 7.73
CA ASP A 67 0.80 3.64 7.19
C ASP A 67 -0.06 2.50 6.63
N MET A 68 -1.35 2.53 6.96
CA MET A 68 -2.37 1.70 6.33
C MET A 68 -2.97 2.44 5.13
N VAL A 69 -2.81 1.85 3.95
CA VAL A 69 -3.27 2.44 2.68
C VAL A 69 -4.25 1.52 1.96
N PHE A 70 -5.15 2.12 1.19
CA PHE A 70 -6.22 1.44 0.47
C PHE A 70 -6.17 1.81 -1.01
N LYS A 71 -6.18 0.80 -1.87
CA LYS A 71 -6.13 0.99 -3.32
C LYS A 71 -7.49 1.39 -3.88
N ARG A 72 -7.54 2.37 -4.78
CA ARG A 72 -8.71 2.88 -5.51
C ARG A 72 -9.63 1.78 -6.02
N SER A 73 -9.06 0.69 -6.55
CA SER A 73 -9.81 -0.46 -7.08
C SER A 73 -10.66 -1.21 -6.04
N PHE A 74 -10.49 -0.94 -4.74
CA PHE A 74 -11.31 -1.48 -3.65
C PHE A 74 -12.47 -0.57 -3.24
N GLU A 75 -12.64 0.59 -3.88
CA GLU A 75 -13.75 1.48 -3.58
C GLU A 75 -15.10 0.75 -3.65
N GLY A 76 -15.90 0.87 -2.59
CA GLY A 76 -17.20 0.21 -2.46
C GLY A 76 -17.19 -1.29 -2.23
N LYS A 77 -16.02 -1.93 -2.21
CA LYS A 77 -15.91 -3.36 -1.94
C LYS A 77 -15.87 -3.60 -0.44
N SER A 78 -16.45 -4.72 -0.02
CA SER A 78 -16.27 -5.22 1.33
C SER A 78 -14.81 -5.60 1.52
N ILE A 79 -14.20 -5.13 2.61
CA ILE A 79 -12.80 -5.39 2.93
C ILE A 79 -12.78 -6.20 4.22
N ALA A 80 -12.13 -7.37 4.20
CA ALA A 80 -11.93 -8.14 5.42
C ALA A 80 -11.09 -7.30 6.40
N LYS A 81 -11.24 -7.45 7.72
CA LYS A 81 -10.62 -6.61 8.77
C LYS A 81 -9.10 -6.34 8.64
N LYS A 82 -8.38 -7.10 7.79
CA LYS A 82 -6.97 -6.89 7.47
C LYS A 82 -6.69 -6.36 6.06
N GLY A 83 -7.65 -6.32 5.13
CA GLY A 83 -7.44 -6.09 3.68
C GLY A 83 -6.93 -4.72 3.24
N GLY A 84 -6.63 -3.82 4.18
CA GLY A 84 -5.75 -2.69 3.90
C GLY A 84 -4.34 -3.18 3.52
N THR A 85 -3.57 -2.31 2.90
CA THR A 85 -2.17 -2.56 2.58
C THR A 85 -1.30 -1.82 3.60
N LEU A 86 -0.38 -2.51 4.28
CA LEU A 86 0.58 -1.86 5.17
C LEU A 86 1.82 -1.45 4.37
N ILE A 87 2.20 -0.18 4.49
CA ILE A 87 3.49 0.32 4.01
C ILE A 87 4.57 -0.17 4.98
N THR A 88 5.54 -0.91 4.47
CA THR A 88 6.73 -1.35 5.21
C THR A 88 7.99 -0.68 4.65
N GLU A 89 9.12 -0.81 5.34
CA GLU A 89 10.39 -0.22 4.91
C GLU A 89 10.84 -0.71 3.53
N GLU A 90 10.40 -1.91 3.14
CA GLU A 90 10.82 -2.58 1.92
C GLU A 90 9.68 -2.82 0.91
N MET A 91 8.41 -2.91 1.36
CA MET A 91 7.31 -3.46 0.55
C MET A 91 5.90 -2.93 0.91
N ILE A 92 4.95 -3.14 -0.01
CA ILE A 92 3.51 -3.10 0.25
C ILE A 92 3.05 -4.51 0.63
N TYR A 93 2.62 -4.68 1.89
CA TYR A 93 2.06 -5.96 2.35
C TYR A 93 0.55 -5.96 2.16
N ASN A 94 0.07 -6.73 1.18
CA ASN A 94 -1.35 -6.94 0.95
C ASN A 94 -1.85 -8.11 1.81
N TYR A 95 -2.51 -7.79 2.91
CA TYR A 95 -3.04 -8.79 3.84
C TYR A 95 -4.15 -9.67 3.26
N GLU A 96 -4.89 -9.18 2.26
CA GLU A 96 -5.97 -9.95 1.62
C GLU A 96 -5.43 -11.13 0.81
N LYS A 97 -4.27 -10.94 0.18
CA LYS A 97 -3.61 -11.99 -0.62
C LYS A 97 -2.53 -12.76 0.14
N GLY A 98 -2.15 -12.30 1.35
CA GLY A 98 -1.03 -12.85 2.10
C GLY A 98 0.29 -12.77 1.32
N LYS A 99 0.44 -11.75 0.47
CA LYS A 99 1.57 -11.58 -0.44
C LYS A 99 2.07 -10.14 -0.37
N SER A 100 3.39 -9.99 -0.38
CA SER A 100 4.03 -8.73 -0.70
C SER A 100 4.03 -8.53 -2.21
N PHE A 101 3.77 -7.30 -2.66
CA PHE A 101 3.92 -6.91 -4.06
C PHE A 101 4.82 -5.69 -4.14
N TYR A 102 5.66 -5.67 -5.16
CA TYR A 102 6.45 -4.50 -5.55
C TYR A 102 5.57 -3.64 -6.46
N GLN A 103 5.37 -2.36 -6.10
CA GLN A 103 4.71 -1.40 -7.00
C GLN A 103 5.52 -0.08 -7.01
N PRO A 104 5.89 0.47 -8.18
CA PRO A 104 6.65 1.70 -8.29
C PRO A 104 5.98 2.88 -7.57
N GLY A 105 6.78 3.72 -6.90
CA GLY A 105 6.29 4.79 -6.01
C GLY A 105 5.38 5.87 -6.64
N ASN A 106 5.42 6.07 -7.96
CA ASN A 106 4.48 6.99 -8.64
C ASN A 106 3.06 6.43 -8.66
N ASP A 107 2.92 5.14 -9.00
CA ASP A 107 1.62 4.45 -9.02
C ASP A 107 0.97 4.44 -7.63
N LEU A 108 1.78 4.47 -6.56
CA LEU A 108 1.26 4.47 -5.19
C LEU A 108 0.54 5.75 -4.83
N ASN A 109 1.09 6.91 -5.16
CA ASN A 109 0.47 8.18 -4.81
C ASN A 109 -0.87 8.41 -5.53
N GLU A 110 -1.03 7.87 -6.73
CA GLU A 110 -2.22 8.05 -7.56
C GLU A 110 -3.34 7.05 -7.25
N ASP A 111 -2.96 5.82 -6.93
CA ASP A 111 -3.90 4.72 -6.71
C ASP A 111 -4.19 4.42 -5.25
N TYR A 112 -3.41 4.93 -4.29
CA TYR A 112 -3.59 4.62 -2.87
C TYR A 112 -3.95 5.85 -2.04
N PHE A 113 -4.73 5.58 -0.99
CA PHE A 113 -5.24 6.57 -0.05
C PHE A 113 -4.98 6.11 1.38
N LEU A 114 -4.71 7.05 2.27
CA LEU A 114 -4.71 6.75 3.71
C LEU A 114 -6.13 6.45 4.19
N GLU A 115 -6.26 5.63 5.23
CA GLU A 115 -7.55 5.34 5.88
C GLU A 115 -8.34 6.61 6.20
N ASP A 116 -7.65 7.60 6.77
CA ASP A 116 -8.22 8.84 7.28
C ASP A 116 -8.66 9.81 6.16
N GLU A 117 -8.18 9.61 4.92
CA GLU A 117 -8.55 10.40 3.73
C GLU A 117 -9.84 9.90 3.06
N LEU A 118 -10.31 8.71 3.43
CA LEU A 118 -11.43 8.06 2.80
C LEU A 118 -12.72 8.27 3.58
N LEU A 119 -13.85 8.17 2.88
CA LEU A 119 -15.18 8.22 3.49
C LEU A 119 -15.56 6.81 3.95
N TRP A 120 -15.76 6.65 5.26
CA TRP A 120 -16.15 5.39 5.88
C TRP A 120 -17.45 5.52 6.67
N TYR A 121 -18.14 4.40 6.84
CA TYR A 121 -19.01 4.23 8.00
C TYR A 121 -18.13 3.95 9.23
N TRP A 122 -18.43 4.54 10.38
CA TRP A 122 -17.60 4.42 11.58
C TRP A 122 -18.35 3.69 12.69
N GLU A 123 -17.72 2.73 13.36
CA GLU A 123 -18.15 2.19 14.65
C GLU A 123 -17.53 3.02 15.77
N TYR A 124 -18.32 3.31 16.79
CA TYR A 124 -17.87 4.10 17.94
C TYR A 124 -18.70 3.76 19.18
N ILE A 125 -18.24 4.23 20.34
CA ILE A 125 -18.98 4.15 21.59
C ILE A 125 -19.55 5.54 21.86
N ASP A 126 -20.87 5.63 22.06
CA ASP A 126 -21.53 6.88 22.38
C ASP A 126 -21.26 7.32 23.84
N ILE A 127 -21.69 8.53 24.20
CA ILE A 127 -21.54 9.05 25.58
C ILE A 127 -22.19 8.17 26.66
N SER A 128 -23.15 7.32 26.29
CA SER A 128 -23.83 6.39 27.19
C SER A 128 -23.08 5.06 27.34
N GLY A 129 -21.99 4.86 26.60
CA GLY A 129 -21.23 3.62 26.59
C GLY A 129 -21.75 2.56 25.62
N VAL A 130 -22.65 2.91 24.70
CA VAL A 130 -23.29 2.00 23.76
C VAL A 130 -22.54 1.99 22.43
N TRP A 131 -22.33 0.80 21.88
CA TRP A 131 -21.77 0.64 20.53
C TRP A 131 -22.76 1.12 19.47
N CYS A 132 -22.31 2.07 18.65
CA CYS A 132 -23.06 2.71 17.58
C CYS A 132 -22.28 2.65 16.27
N HIS A 133 -22.97 2.92 15.16
CA HIS A 133 -22.32 3.19 13.89
C HIS A 133 -22.93 4.42 13.19
N THR A 134 -22.19 5.03 12.27
CA THR A 134 -22.71 6.14 11.46
C THR A 134 -23.73 5.65 10.43
N THR A 135 -24.65 6.53 10.05
CA THR A 135 -25.66 6.28 9.00
C THR A 135 -25.20 6.76 7.62
N MET A 136 -24.12 7.53 7.56
CA MET A 136 -23.49 8.03 6.35
C MET A 136 -21.97 7.84 6.40
N ARG A 137 -21.34 7.93 5.21
CA ARG A 137 -19.88 7.87 5.10
C ARG A 137 -19.29 9.27 5.26
N GLU A 138 -18.26 9.39 6.10
CA GLU A 138 -17.58 10.65 6.40
C GLU A 138 -16.08 10.39 6.55
N THR A 139 -15.26 11.44 6.43
CA THR A 139 -13.83 11.33 6.78
C THR A 139 -13.71 11.15 8.29
N LYS A 140 -12.58 10.60 8.74
CA LYS A 140 -12.34 10.41 10.18
C LYS A 140 -12.36 11.75 10.93
N GLN A 141 -11.77 12.78 10.33
CA GLN A 141 -11.65 14.09 10.94
C GLN A 141 -13.03 14.75 11.09
N ASP A 142 -13.86 14.73 10.04
CA ASP A 142 -15.22 15.28 10.09
C ASP A 142 -16.04 14.60 11.20
N PHE A 143 -15.93 13.26 11.31
CA PHE A 143 -16.66 12.52 12.33
C PHE A 143 -16.13 12.78 13.75
N ILE A 144 -14.80 12.90 13.94
CA ILE A 144 -14.21 13.32 15.22
C ILE A 144 -14.75 14.69 15.65
N ASP A 145 -14.82 15.65 14.72
CA ASP A 145 -15.29 17.00 15.02
C ASP A 145 -16.78 17.02 15.38
N PHE A 146 -17.58 16.19 14.71
CA PHE A 146 -18.97 15.93 15.10
C PHE A 146 -19.09 15.37 16.53
N LEU A 147 -18.28 14.38 16.89
CA LEU A 147 -18.28 13.79 18.24
C LEU A 147 -17.85 14.78 19.32
N ARG A 148 -16.83 15.60 19.04
CA ARG A 148 -16.39 16.70 19.91
C ARG A 148 -17.49 17.74 20.13
N GLY A 149 -18.22 18.11 19.08
CA GLY A 149 -19.38 18.99 19.17
C GLY A 149 -20.49 18.44 20.08
N ARG A 150 -20.53 17.11 20.28
CA ARG A 150 -21.43 16.42 21.22
C ARG A 150 -20.81 16.10 22.58
N ALA A 151 -19.66 16.70 22.90
CA ALA A 151 -18.93 16.50 24.15
C ALA A 151 -18.55 15.02 24.45
N HIS A 152 -18.25 14.23 23.41
CA HIS A 152 -17.69 12.89 23.63
C HIS A 152 -16.30 13.00 24.27
N PRO A 153 -15.98 12.16 25.29
CA PRO A 153 -14.64 12.07 25.85
C PRO A 153 -13.60 11.64 24.80
N GLU A 154 -12.41 12.23 24.86
CA GLU A 154 -11.26 11.86 23.99
C GLU A 154 -10.91 10.36 24.09
N SER A 155 -11.15 9.72 25.24
CA SER A 155 -10.96 8.27 25.41
C SER A 155 -11.93 7.43 24.55
N MET A 156 -13.13 7.93 24.28
CA MET A 156 -14.10 7.30 23.38
C MET A 156 -13.80 7.62 21.92
N ILE A 157 -13.42 8.87 21.63
CA ILE A 157 -13.01 9.30 20.29
C ILE A 157 -11.84 8.46 19.78
N LYS A 158 -10.88 8.10 20.64
CA LYS A 158 -9.76 7.21 20.29
C LYS A 158 -10.16 5.77 19.91
N ARG A 159 -11.42 5.37 20.11
CA ARG A 159 -11.93 4.02 19.83
C ARG A 159 -12.77 3.95 18.56
N ILE A 160 -12.84 5.02 17.77
CA ILE A 160 -13.53 4.97 16.48
C ILE A 160 -12.75 4.08 15.50
N VAL A 161 -13.46 3.22 14.78
CA VAL A 161 -12.89 2.34 13.76
C VAL A 161 -13.81 2.30 12.54
N PRO A 162 -13.27 2.19 11.32
CA PRO A 162 -14.12 2.10 10.12
C PRO A 162 -14.78 0.72 10.01
N LEU A 163 -16.03 0.67 9.54
CA LEU A 163 -16.71 -0.57 9.14
C LEU A 163 -16.21 -1.03 7.77
N TYR A 164 -15.04 -1.67 7.75
CA TYR A 164 -14.41 -2.18 6.52
C TYR A 164 -15.34 -3.05 5.65
N MET A 165 -16.25 -3.81 6.29
CA MET A 165 -17.18 -4.70 5.58
C MET A 165 -18.17 -3.96 4.67
N LEU A 166 -18.42 -2.67 4.89
CA LEU A 166 -19.34 -1.85 4.09
C LEU A 166 -18.62 -1.04 2.99
N GLY A 167 -17.29 -1.13 2.94
CA GLY A 167 -16.43 -0.47 1.97
C GLY A 167 -16.39 1.06 2.11
N PHE A 168 -15.34 1.65 1.52
CA PHE A 168 -15.14 3.09 1.50
C PHE A 168 -15.64 3.75 0.22
N ARG A 169 -15.72 5.08 0.26
CA ARG A 169 -15.80 5.95 -0.93
C ARG A 169 -14.62 6.91 -0.93
N ILE A 170 -14.12 7.21 -2.12
CA ILE A 170 -13.13 8.27 -2.30
C ILE A 170 -13.91 9.59 -2.27
N PRO A 171 -13.47 10.60 -1.49
CA PRO A 171 -14.12 11.90 -1.52
C PRO A 171 -14.13 12.42 -2.95
N ASN A 172 -15.29 12.83 -3.45
CA ASN A 172 -15.34 13.64 -4.67
C ASN A 172 -14.54 14.91 -4.37
N ASN A 173 -13.48 15.18 -5.14
CA ASN A 173 -12.82 16.47 -5.09
C ASN A 173 -13.91 17.52 -5.28
N LYS A 174 -14.26 18.27 -4.22
CA LYS A 174 -15.19 19.39 -4.31
C LYS A 174 -14.65 20.54 -5.18
N ASN A 175 -13.46 20.41 -5.80
CA ASN A 175 -12.79 21.45 -6.55
C ASN A 175 -12.21 20.95 -7.90
N LEU A 176 -13.04 20.45 -8.83
CA LEU A 176 -12.57 20.31 -10.23
C LEU A 176 -13.59 20.70 -11.31
N ASN A 177 -14.78 21.21 -11.00
CA ASN A 177 -15.68 21.80 -12.00
C ASN A 177 -16.61 22.84 -11.36
N GLU A 178 -16.06 23.99 -10.96
CA GLU A 178 -16.78 25.25 -10.89
C GLU A 178 -15.90 26.30 -11.58
N GLU A 179 -16.01 26.35 -12.91
CA GLU A 179 -16.03 27.53 -13.80
C GLU A 179 -16.11 27.09 -15.27
#